data_AF-A0A961P0B9-F1
#
_entry.id   AF-A0A961P0B9-F1
#
_cell.length_a   1.000
_cell.length_b   1.000
_cell.length_c   1.000
_cell.angle_alpha   90.00
_cell.angle_beta   90.00
_cell.angle_gamma   90.00
#
_symmetry.space_group_name_H-M   'P 1'
#
loop_
_entity.id
_entity.type
_entity.pdbx_description
1 polymer ?
#
loop_
_entity_poly.entity_id
_entity_poly.type
_entity_poly.pdbx_seq_one_letter_code
_entity_poly.pdbx_strand_id
1 'polypeptide(L)'
;MTQFRSNTATSFSKSASERLTRSALSLPRQDGWLARLAGGSSRADVVFGFSESAEFINQTSSSLETWMRDQGQDDVIVGGAGDDTLAGGQMSDLFVFNQTDTGADVVLDAENWDTFYFEGFGYNSNADVLAHMTDIGGSAVFSDQGVEVTFVGIMVADFTGNMLLV
;
A
#
# COMPACT_ATOMS: atom_id res chain seq x y z
N MET A 1 -34.33 -60.07 -5.86
CA MET A 1 -33.64 -59.39 -6.98
C MET A 1 -34.00 -57.93 -6.87
N THR A 2 -33.20 -57.16 -6.12
CA THR A 2 -33.46 -55.74 -5.82
C THR A 2 -32.12 -55.03 -5.87
N GLN A 3 -31.94 -54.12 -6.82
CA GLN A 3 -30.68 -53.44 -7.07
C GLN A 3 -30.34 -52.45 -5.95
N PHE A 4 -29.14 -52.59 -5.39
CA PHE A 4 -28.50 -51.54 -4.58
C PHE A 4 -28.11 -50.38 -5.49
N ARG A 5 -28.66 -49.19 -5.26
CA ARG A 5 -28.12 -47.95 -5.84
C ARG A 5 -27.04 -47.42 -4.90
N SER A 6 -25.80 -47.48 -5.34
CA SER A 6 -24.67 -46.78 -4.70
C SER A 6 -24.83 -45.28 -4.93
N ASN A 7 -25.09 -44.51 -3.87
CA ASN A 7 -24.98 -43.06 -3.91
C ASN A 7 -23.58 -42.72 -3.39
N THR A 8 -22.65 -42.45 -4.30
CA THR A 8 -21.31 -41.96 -3.97
C THR A 8 -21.44 -40.61 -3.29
N ALA A 9 -21.16 -40.56 -1.99
CA ALA A 9 -20.89 -39.34 -1.27
C ALA A 9 -19.66 -38.67 -1.89
N THR A 10 -19.89 -37.60 -2.65
CA THR A 10 -18.81 -36.80 -3.24
C THR A 10 -18.12 -36.03 -2.11
N SER A 11 -16.96 -36.56 -1.74
CA SER A 11 -15.91 -36.02 -0.89
C SER A 11 -15.90 -34.50 -0.69
N PHE A 12 -16.09 -34.13 0.57
CA PHE A 12 -15.73 -32.86 1.20
C PHE A 12 -14.19 -32.82 1.39
N SER A 13 -13.44 -32.53 0.33
CA SER A 13 -11.97 -32.37 0.41
C SER A 13 -11.42 -31.84 -0.92
N LYS A 14 -11.36 -30.51 -1.06
CA LYS A 14 -10.35 -29.84 -1.89
C LYS A 14 -10.20 -28.38 -1.47
N SER A 15 -9.14 -28.14 -0.71
CA SER A 15 -8.38 -26.89 -0.54
C SER A 15 -9.13 -25.56 -0.73
N ALA A 16 -9.56 -24.98 0.39
CA ALA A 16 -9.87 -23.56 0.52
C ALA A 16 -8.64 -22.63 0.32
N SER A 17 -7.47 -23.20 -0.02
CA SER A 17 -6.16 -22.55 -0.05
C SER A 17 -5.54 -22.41 -1.45
N GLU A 18 -6.24 -22.76 -2.54
CA GLU A 18 -5.58 -22.84 -3.86
C GLU A 18 -6.09 -21.90 -4.96
N ARG A 19 -7.02 -20.97 -4.76
CA ARG A 19 -7.54 -20.21 -5.92
C ARG A 19 -8.12 -18.82 -5.69
N LEU A 20 -7.42 -17.96 -4.97
CA LEU A 20 -7.62 -16.51 -5.08
C LEU A 20 -6.33 -15.85 -5.59
N THR A 21 -6.04 -16.04 -6.87
CA THR A 21 -5.08 -15.16 -7.55
C THR A 21 -5.66 -13.74 -7.53
N ARG A 22 -4.81 -12.71 -7.40
CA ARG A 22 -5.21 -11.28 -7.44
C ARG A 22 -6.09 -10.93 -8.67
N SER A 23 -6.05 -11.73 -9.73
CA SER A 23 -6.90 -11.64 -10.92
C SER A 23 -8.35 -12.13 -10.75
N ALA A 24 -8.68 -12.90 -9.72
CA ALA A 24 -10.06 -13.35 -9.46
C ALA A 24 -10.90 -12.26 -8.78
N LEU A 25 -10.25 -11.20 -8.27
CA LEU A 25 -10.86 -10.00 -7.71
C LEU A 25 -11.06 -8.89 -8.76
N SER A 26 -10.71 -9.14 -10.04
CA SER A 26 -10.67 -8.12 -11.11
C SER A 26 -11.83 -8.17 -12.10
N LEU A 27 -13.03 -8.60 -11.71
CA LEU A 27 -14.23 -8.42 -12.55
C LEU A 27 -15.17 -7.38 -11.92
N PRO A 28 -14.95 -6.09 -12.20
CA PRO A 28 -15.81 -5.01 -11.74
C PRO A 28 -16.97 -4.80 -12.72
N ARG A 29 -18.14 -5.34 -12.38
CA ARG A 29 -19.41 -4.68 -12.66
C ARG A 29 -20.37 -5.03 -11.52
N GLN A 30 -21.32 -4.15 -11.27
CA GLN A 30 -22.51 -4.36 -10.42
C GLN A 30 -23.10 -5.78 -10.59
N ASP A 31 -23.02 -6.35 -11.79
CA ASP A 31 -23.44 -7.69 -12.17
C ASP A 31 -22.75 -8.82 -11.38
N GLY A 32 -21.48 -8.66 -10.98
CA GLY A 32 -20.71 -9.67 -10.25
C GLY A 32 -21.16 -9.83 -8.79
N TRP A 33 -21.46 -8.71 -8.13
CA TRP A 33 -21.97 -8.72 -6.75
C TRP A 33 -23.40 -9.23 -6.67
N LEU A 34 -24.23 -8.87 -7.66
CA LEU A 34 -25.59 -9.41 -7.80
C LEU A 34 -25.58 -10.92 -8.08
N ALA A 35 -24.64 -11.41 -8.89
CA ALA A 35 -24.48 -12.84 -9.14
C ALA A 35 -24.07 -13.61 -7.88
N ARG A 36 -23.20 -13.04 -7.02
CA ARG A 36 -22.85 -13.64 -5.71
C ARG A 36 -24.07 -13.74 -4.80
N LEU A 37 -24.86 -12.67 -4.73
CA LEU A 37 -26.10 -12.67 -3.95
C LEU A 37 -27.11 -13.70 -4.48
N ALA A 38 -27.30 -13.77 -5.81
CA ALA A 38 -28.17 -14.75 -6.45
C ALA A 38 -27.66 -16.21 -6.28
N GLY A 39 -26.34 -16.38 -6.17
CA GLY A 39 -25.66 -17.64 -5.87
C GLY A 39 -25.73 -18.07 -4.41
N GLY A 40 -26.41 -17.31 -3.54
CA GLY A 40 -26.65 -17.66 -2.14
C GLY A 40 -25.66 -17.09 -1.14
N SER A 41 -24.74 -16.20 -1.55
CA SER A 41 -23.92 -15.45 -0.59
C SER A 41 -24.80 -14.60 0.33
N SER A 42 -24.41 -14.48 1.60
CA SER A 42 -25.11 -13.58 2.49
C SER A 42 -24.88 -12.14 2.05
N ARG A 43 -25.82 -11.24 2.38
CA ARG A 43 -25.64 -9.81 2.10
C ARG A 43 -24.41 -9.25 2.81
N ALA A 44 -24.07 -9.78 3.98
CA ALA A 44 -22.88 -9.37 4.73
C ALA A 44 -21.59 -9.76 3.97
N ASP A 45 -21.51 -10.98 3.44
CA ASP A 45 -20.35 -11.43 2.66
C ASP A 45 -20.18 -10.60 1.38
N VAL A 46 -21.29 -10.21 0.75
CA VAL A 46 -21.28 -9.36 -0.44
C VAL A 46 -20.78 -7.96 -0.10
N VAL A 47 -21.24 -7.35 1.01
CA VAL A 47 -20.79 -6.02 1.44
C VAL A 47 -19.31 -6.04 1.83
N PHE A 48 -18.89 -7.05 2.60
CA PHE A 48 -17.50 -7.23 2.99
C PHE A 48 -16.59 -7.41 1.76
N GLY A 49 -16.98 -8.29 0.83
CA GLY A 49 -16.22 -8.49 -0.41
C GLY A 49 -16.17 -7.24 -1.29
N PHE A 50 -17.25 -6.45 -1.33
CA PHE A 50 -17.27 -5.17 -2.04
C PHE A 50 -16.31 -4.15 -1.42
N SER A 51 -16.33 -3.98 -0.09
CA SER A 51 -15.48 -3.00 0.61
C SER A 51 -13.98 -3.29 0.46
N GLU A 52 -13.60 -4.55 0.31
CA GLU A 52 -12.21 -4.97 0.09
C GLU A 52 -11.85 -5.13 -1.39
N SER A 53 -12.76 -4.82 -2.30
CA SER A 53 -12.54 -5.04 -3.73
C SER A 53 -11.52 -4.06 -4.31
N ALA A 54 -10.67 -4.55 -5.21
CA ALA A 54 -9.74 -3.69 -5.95
C ALA A 54 -10.46 -2.59 -6.75
N GLU A 55 -11.69 -2.86 -7.19
CA GLU A 55 -12.55 -1.86 -7.84
C GLU A 55 -12.85 -0.69 -6.90
N PHE A 56 -13.38 -0.99 -5.71
CA PHE A 56 -13.75 0.03 -4.74
C PHE A 56 -12.52 0.82 -4.31
N ILE A 57 -11.44 0.11 -3.94
CA ILE A 57 -10.16 0.72 -3.54
C ILE A 57 -9.65 1.68 -4.62
N ASN A 58 -9.60 1.26 -5.89
CA ASN A 58 -9.11 2.10 -6.99
C ASN A 58 -10.03 3.30 -7.29
N GLN A 59 -11.34 3.19 -7.03
CA GLN A 59 -12.29 4.29 -7.22
C GLN A 59 -12.27 5.29 -6.05
N THR A 60 -11.88 4.87 -4.85
CA THR A 60 -11.89 5.73 -3.66
C THR A 60 -10.52 6.25 -3.26
N SER A 61 -9.42 5.57 -3.63
CA SER A 61 -8.07 5.90 -3.17
C SER A 61 -7.65 7.33 -3.53
N SER A 62 -7.82 7.73 -4.78
CA SER A 62 -7.45 9.07 -5.25
C SER A 62 -8.25 10.18 -4.55
N SER A 63 -9.55 9.96 -4.31
CA SER A 63 -10.38 10.94 -3.58
C SER A 63 -10.00 10.99 -2.10
N LEU A 64 -9.65 9.85 -1.48
CA LEU A 64 -9.16 9.82 -0.11
C LEU A 64 -7.83 10.54 0.04
N GLU A 65 -6.87 10.28 -0.85
CA GLU A 65 -5.56 10.96 -0.87
C GLU A 65 -5.73 12.47 -0.99
N THR A 66 -6.60 12.92 -1.91
CA THR A 66 -6.91 14.34 -2.07
C THR A 66 -7.50 14.91 -0.78
N TRP A 67 -8.48 14.21 -0.19
CA TRP A 67 -9.12 14.67 1.03
C TRP A 67 -8.14 14.79 2.20
N MET A 68 -7.23 13.82 2.37
CA MET A 68 -6.19 13.83 3.42
C MET A 68 -5.26 15.03 3.26
N ARG A 69 -4.75 15.27 2.04
CA ARG A 69 -3.89 16.43 1.76
C ARG A 69 -4.62 17.77 1.93
N ASP A 70 -5.92 17.83 1.61
CA ASP A 70 -6.76 19.03 1.79
C ASP A 70 -6.99 19.39 3.27
N GLN A 71 -6.75 18.47 4.22
CA GLN A 71 -6.79 18.81 5.65
C GLN A 71 -5.59 19.66 6.08
N GLY A 72 -4.58 19.78 5.22
CA GLY A 72 -3.31 20.41 5.53
C GLY A 72 -2.28 19.41 6.05
N GLN A 73 -1.04 19.87 6.11
CA GLN A 73 0.04 19.11 6.72
C GLN A 73 -0.16 19.07 8.24
N ASP A 74 -0.09 17.88 8.84
CA ASP A 74 -0.24 17.66 10.28
C ASP A 74 1.11 17.85 10.99
N ASP A 75 2.06 16.93 10.80
CA ASP A 75 3.37 17.01 11.43
C ASP A 75 4.53 17.39 10.48
N VAL A 76 5.59 17.94 11.07
CA VAL A 76 6.93 18.06 10.44
C VAL A 76 7.88 17.19 11.26
N ILE A 77 8.47 16.19 10.63
CA ILE A 77 9.28 15.17 11.29
C ILE A 77 10.71 15.26 10.78
N VAL A 78 11.63 15.53 11.71
CA VAL A 78 13.08 15.60 11.45
C VAL A 78 13.76 14.70 12.47
N GLY A 79 14.34 13.58 12.03
CA GLY A 79 15.13 12.71 12.91
C GLY A 79 16.39 13.40 13.39
N GLY A 80 17.07 14.09 12.46
CA GLY A 80 18.37 14.68 12.69
C GLY A 80 19.46 13.65 12.39
N ALA A 81 20.67 13.88 12.89
CA ALA A 81 21.78 12.95 12.69
C ALA A 81 21.67 11.72 13.61
N GLY A 82 22.04 10.56 13.09
CA GLY A 82 21.94 9.29 13.80
C GLY A 82 20.98 8.32 13.11
N ASP A 83 20.72 7.19 13.76
CA ASP A 83 19.80 6.17 13.25
C ASP A 83 18.45 6.34 13.94
N ASP A 84 17.46 6.92 13.26
CA ASP A 84 16.17 7.23 13.83
C ASP A 84 15.05 6.29 13.36
N THR A 85 14.02 6.16 14.19
CA THR A 85 12.76 5.48 13.83
C THR A 85 11.64 6.51 13.83
N LEU A 86 11.11 6.79 12.65
CA LEU A 86 10.19 7.86 12.37
C LEU A 86 8.79 7.30 12.08
N ALA A 87 7.77 7.94 12.64
CA ALA A 87 6.38 7.61 12.40
C ALA A 87 5.53 8.88 12.42
N GLY A 88 4.69 9.06 11.39
CA GLY A 88 3.80 10.22 11.24
C GLY A 88 2.44 10.04 11.90
N GLY A 89 1.93 8.80 11.89
CA GLY A 89 0.68 8.46 12.54
C GLY A 89 -0.52 8.56 11.59
N GLN A 90 -1.31 9.62 11.71
CA GLN A 90 -2.50 9.80 10.87
C GLN A 90 -2.37 11.15 10.17
N MET A 91 -3.06 11.30 9.04
CA MET A 91 -3.09 12.55 8.25
C MET A 91 -1.79 12.75 7.45
N SER A 92 -1.63 13.92 6.83
CA SER A 92 -0.56 14.19 5.87
C SER A 92 0.66 14.75 6.56
N ASP A 93 1.76 14.00 6.59
CA ASP A 93 2.99 14.40 7.28
C ASP A 93 4.10 14.81 6.33
N LEU A 94 5.04 15.62 6.84
CA LEU A 94 6.27 16.00 6.14
C LEU A 94 7.48 15.43 6.87
N PHE A 95 8.15 14.47 6.27
CA PHE A 95 9.44 13.95 6.74
C PHE A 95 10.57 14.71 6.04
N VAL A 96 11.54 15.22 6.80
CA VAL A 96 12.68 15.97 6.27
C VAL A 96 13.96 15.20 6.53
N PHE A 97 14.68 14.89 5.44
CA PHE A 97 15.99 14.28 5.46
C PHE A 97 17.01 15.31 4.95
N ASN A 98 17.93 15.72 5.82
CA ASN A 98 19.00 16.65 5.45
C ASN A 98 20.26 15.89 5.05
N GLN A 99 20.93 16.34 3.99
CA GLN A 99 22.20 15.79 3.54
C GLN A 99 23.29 15.74 4.65
N THR A 100 23.23 16.65 5.63
CA THR A 100 24.21 16.71 6.72
C THR A 100 23.90 15.77 7.90
N ASP A 101 22.69 15.23 7.94
CA ASP A 101 22.18 14.43 9.05
C ASP A 101 22.42 12.94 8.74
N THR A 102 23.70 12.53 8.77
CA THR A 102 24.11 11.17 8.39
C THR A 102 23.60 10.12 9.38
N GLY A 103 23.20 8.97 8.86
CA GLY A 103 22.72 7.83 9.62
C GLY A 103 21.75 6.97 8.82
N ALA A 104 21.17 5.96 9.46
CA ALA A 104 20.24 5.03 8.86
C ALA A 104 18.86 5.10 9.53
N ASP A 105 17.94 5.80 8.88
CA ASP A 105 16.59 6.04 9.36
C ASP A 105 15.60 4.98 8.87
N VAL A 106 14.53 4.79 9.64
CA VAL A 106 13.42 3.90 9.31
C VAL A 106 12.10 4.66 9.44
N VAL A 107 11.35 4.79 8.35
CA VAL A 107 9.98 5.30 8.33
C VAL A 107 9.02 4.10 8.41
N LEU A 108 8.19 4.05 9.45
CA LEU A 108 7.34 2.90 9.76
C LEU A 108 5.99 2.90 9.05
N ASP A 109 5.46 4.06 8.71
CA ASP A 109 4.07 4.30 8.30
C ASP A 109 3.99 5.27 7.11
N ALA A 110 4.82 5.07 6.09
CA ALA A 110 4.78 5.92 4.90
C ALA A 110 3.45 5.74 4.14
N GLU A 111 2.72 6.84 3.97
CA GLU A 111 1.42 6.85 3.30
C GLU A 111 1.40 7.74 2.05
N ASN A 112 0.46 7.45 1.13
CA ASN A 112 0.39 8.15 -0.16
C ASN A 112 0.12 9.66 -0.05
N TRP A 113 -0.39 10.10 1.10
CA TRP A 113 -0.62 11.52 1.39
C TRP A 113 0.55 12.18 2.10
N ASP A 114 1.59 11.46 2.48
CA ASP A 114 2.79 12.05 3.08
C ASP A 114 3.68 12.70 2.03
N THR A 115 4.64 13.46 2.52
CA THR A 115 5.67 14.09 1.73
C THR A 115 7.04 13.88 2.37
N PHE A 116 8.00 13.48 1.56
CA PHE A 116 9.39 13.24 1.93
C PHE A 116 10.25 14.29 1.25
N TYR A 117 10.89 15.15 2.05
CA TYR A 117 11.73 16.24 1.59
C TYR A 117 13.20 15.89 1.75
N PHE A 118 13.95 15.91 0.64
CA PHE A 118 15.38 15.63 0.61
C PHE A 118 16.16 16.94 0.47
N GLU A 119 16.49 17.54 1.61
CA GLU A 119 17.12 18.86 1.67
C GLU A 119 18.65 18.79 1.54
N GLY A 120 19.21 19.63 0.66
CA GLY A 120 20.66 19.83 0.56
C GLY A 120 21.43 18.81 -0.30
N PHE A 121 20.76 17.79 -0.85
CA PHE A 121 21.41 16.75 -1.68
C PHE A 121 21.84 17.22 -3.07
N GLY A 122 21.35 18.39 -3.52
CA GLY A 122 21.66 18.94 -4.85
C GLY A 122 20.81 18.35 -5.99
N TYR A 123 19.71 17.70 -5.65
CA TYR A 123 18.73 17.18 -6.60
C TYR A 123 17.92 18.31 -7.25
N ASN A 124 17.54 18.13 -8.51
CA ASN A 124 16.74 19.09 -9.28
C ASN A 124 15.34 18.54 -9.62
N SER A 125 15.12 17.26 -9.39
CA SER A 125 13.87 16.59 -9.65
C SER A 125 13.67 15.37 -8.75
N ASN A 126 12.42 14.94 -8.62
CA ASN A 126 12.08 13.70 -7.90
C ASN A 126 12.73 12.47 -8.54
N ALA A 127 13.03 12.51 -9.84
CA ALA A 127 13.72 11.42 -10.52
C ALA A 127 15.17 11.27 -10.02
N ASP A 128 15.80 12.36 -9.57
CA ASP A 128 17.15 12.30 -8.99
C ASP A 128 17.11 11.53 -7.65
N VAL A 129 16.14 11.81 -6.78
CA VAL A 129 15.91 11.06 -5.53
C VAL A 129 15.65 9.57 -5.82
N LEU A 130 14.72 9.29 -6.74
CA LEU A 130 14.34 7.91 -7.09
C LEU A 130 15.51 7.11 -7.67
N ALA A 131 16.48 7.75 -8.32
CA ALA A 131 17.69 7.09 -8.81
C ALA A 131 18.59 6.55 -7.68
N HIS A 132 18.41 7.06 -6.46
CA HIS A 132 19.10 6.60 -5.24
C HIS A 132 18.25 5.66 -4.38
N MET A 133 17.07 5.24 -4.87
CA MET A 133 16.21 4.29 -4.18
C MET A 133 16.29 2.89 -4.78
N THR A 134 16.21 1.85 -3.95
CA THR A 134 16.16 0.45 -4.37
C THR A 134 15.23 -0.36 -3.46
N ASP A 135 14.47 -1.29 -4.04
CA ASP A 135 13.64 -2.19 -3.25
C ASP A 135 14.47 -3.28 -2.57
N ILE A 136 14.41 -3.35 -1.24
CA ILE A 136 15.08 -4.35 -0.41
C ILE A 136 14.07 -4.90 0.61
N GLY A 137 13.89 -6.22 0.63
CA GLY A 137 13.02 -6.85 1.64
C GLY A 137 11.54 -6.44 1.60
N GLY A 138 11.06 -5.92 0.47
CA GLY A 138 9.69 -5.39 0.36
C GLY A 138 9.52 -3.97 0.89
N SER A 139 10.62 -3.22 0.96
CA SER A 139 10.68 -1.81 1.38
C SER A 139 11.57 -1.04 0.40
N ALA A 140 11.24 0.21 0.13
CA ALA A 140 12.10 1.11 -0.61
C ALA A 140 13.22 1.61 0.32
N VAL A 141 14.45 1.58 -0.15
CA VAL A 141 15.61 2.07 0.59
C VAL A 141 16.29 3.15 -0.23
N PHE A 142 16.29 4.38 0.28
CA PHE A 142 17.12 5.48 -0.23
C PHE A 142 18.52 5.38 0.39
N SER A 143 19.55 5.60 -0.41
CA SER A 143 20.93 5.72 0.09
C SER A 143 21.73 6.68 -0.78
N ASP A 144 22.10 7.83 -0.24
CA ASP A 144 23.04 8.75 -0.87
C ASP A 144 23.79 9.59 0.16
N GLN A 145 25.03 9.97 -0.18
CA GLN A 145 25.84 10.94 0.57
C GLN A 145 25.99 10.67 2.10
N GLY A 146 25.80 9.42 2.53
CA GLY A 146 25.91 9.02 3.95
C GLY A 146 24.59 9.05 4.73
N VAL A 147 23.47 9.32 4.06
CA VAL A 147 22.11 9.19 4.59
C VAL A 147 21.46 7.96 3.97
N GLU A 148 20.92 7.08 4.81
CA GLU A 148 20.12 5.93 4.42
C GLU A 148 18.71 6.07 5.02
N VAL A 149 17.67 5.81 4.24
CA VAL A 149 16.27 5.83 4.72
C VAL A 149 15.54 4.61 4.20
N THR A 150 15.01 3.79 5.11
CA THR A 150 14.13 2.66 4.78
C THR A 150 12.68 3.04 4.97
N PHE A 151 11.87 2.95 3.91
CA PHE A 151 10.43 3.15 3.94
C PHE A 151 9.72 1.79 4.03
N VAL A 152 9.30 1.43 5.23
CA VAL A 152 8.80 0.08 5.52
C VAL A 152 7.50 -0.19 4.77
N GLY A 153 7.47 -1.28 4.01
CA GLY A 153 6.24 -1.81 3.42
C GLY A 153 5.73 -1.10 2.17
N ILE A 154 6.43 -0.07 1.69
CA ILE A 154 6.19 0.56 0.38
C ILE A 154 7.38 0.31 -0.54
N MET A 155 7.12 0.19 -1.84
CA MET A 155 8.14 -0.05 -2.87
C MET A 155 8.46 1.25 -3.60
N VAL A 156 9.59 1.30 -4.32
CA VAL A 156 9.98 2.47 -5.13
C VAL A 156 8.89 2.87 -6.13
N ALA A 157 8.13 1.89 -6.65
CA ALA A 157 7.03 2.12 -7.57
C ALA A 157 5.80 2.81 -6.94
N ASP A 158 5.69 2.81 -5.61
CA ASP A 158 4.58 3.45 -4.88
C ASP A 158 4.82 4.96 -4.68
N PHE A 159 6.06 5.43 -4.84
CA PHE A 159 6.37 6.86 -4.79
C PHE A 159 5.84 7.60 -6.02
N THR A 160 4.88 8.48 -5.79
CA THR A 160 4.34 9.39 -6.81
C THR A 160 5.01 10.76 -6.74
N GLY A 161 4.88 11.57 -7.81
CA GLY A 161 5.53 12.87 -7.90
C GLY A 161 5.13 13.89 -6.82
N ASN A 162 3.99 13.70 -6.16
CA ASN A 162 3.55 14.54 -5.04
C ASN A 162 4.04 14.06 -3.66
N MET A 163 4.67 12.89 -3.58
CA MET A 163 5.26 12.37 -2.34
C MET A 163 6.69 12.85 -2.11
N LEU A 164 7.35 13.41 -3.12
CA LEU A 164 8.77 13.78 -3.05
C LEU A 164 8.96 15.29 -3.29
N LEU A 165 9.76 15.90 -2.45
CA LEU A 165 10.27 17.27 -2.59
C LEU A 165 11.81 17.25 -2.58
N VAL A 166 12.41 18.17 -3.34
CA VAL A 166 13.87 18.40 -3.46
C VAL A 166 14.18 19.89 -3.48
#